data_AF-A0A8I2YNL4-F1
#
_entry.id   AF-A0A8I2YNL4-F1
#
_cell.length_a   1.000
_cell.length_b   1.000
_cell.length_c   1.000
_cell.angle_alpha   90.00
_cell.angle_beta   90.00
_cell.angle_gamma   90.00
#
_symmetry.space_group_name_H-M   'P 1'
#
loop_
_entity.id
_entity.type
_entity.pdbx_description
1 polymer ?
#
loop_
_entity_poly.entity_id
_entity_poly.type
_entity_poly.pdbx_seq_one_letter_code
_entity_poly.pdbx_strand_id
1 'polypeptide(L)'
;MVKINSITLQGTSSLERRYSTTDVAIQHHICTSATSKFITAFSNSFLAMAISLNPSDKYNASDVTPAHWNAWTSGYTEMLFNVTSSGEPNIYTYTTAAALLNRCA
;
A
#
# COMPACT_ATOMS: atom_id res chain seq x y z
N MET A 1 1.76 -21.81 -10.08
CA MET A 1 0.61 -21.08 -9.49
C MET A 1 1.17 -19.80 -8.90
N VAL A 2 0.92 -18.65 -9.52
CA VAL A 2 1.43 -17.35 -9.06
C VAL A 2 0.59 -16.93 -7.85
N LYS A 3 1.22 -16.72 -6.70
CA LYS A 3 0.57 -16.14 -5.53
C LYS A 3 0.48 -14.64 -5.78
N ILE A 4 -0.73 -14.13 -6.01
CA ILE A 4 -0.96 -12.70 -6.22
C ILE A 4 -1.43 -12.12 -4.88
N ASN A 5 -0.76 -11.07 -4.43
CA ASN A 5 -1.09 -10.30 -3.24
C ASN A 5 -1.57 -8.90 -3.72
N SER A 6 -2.63 -8.32 -3.13
CA SER A 6 -3.18 -7.00 -3.53
C SER A 6 -2.87 -5.86 -2.55
N ILE A 7 -2.41 -4.72 -3.09
CA ILE A 7 -2.09 -3.51 -2.32
C ILE A 7 -3.18 -2.46 -2.54
N THR A 8 -3.73 -1.91 -1.46
CA THR A 8 -4.68 -0.79 -1.50
C THR A 8 -4.05 0.47 -0.91
N LEU A 9 -4.11 1.57 -1.68
CA LEU A 9 -3.68 2.91 -1.26
C LEU A 9 -4.90 3.81 -1.05
N GLN A 10 -5.05 4.40 0.14
CA GLN A 10 -6.07 5.43 0.38
C GLN A 10 -5.39 6.80 0.49
N GLY A 11 -5.65 7.68 -0.48
CA GLY A 11 -5.21 9.07 -0.46
C GLY A 11 -6.35 9.99 -0.03
N THR A 12 -6.11 10.85 0.96
CA THR A 12 -7.04 11.92 1.35
C THR A 12 -6.69 13.21 0.62
N SER A 13 -7.36 13.51 -0.50
CA SER A 13 -7.82 14.89 -0.80
C SER A 13 -8.57 14.98 -2.13
N SER A 14 -9.78 15.53 -2.03
CA SER A 14 -10.50 16.24 -3.08
C SER A 14 -9.64 17.41 -3.57
N LEU A 15 -9.47 17.56 -4.88
CA LEU A 15 -9.51 18.82 -5.65
C LEU A 15 -8.92 18.57 -7.07
N GLU A 16 -9.75 18.80 -8.09
CA GLU A 16 -9.37 18.79 -9.50
C GLU A 16 -8.19 19.75 -9.78
N ARG A 17 -7.22 19.34 -10.61
CA ARG A 17 -6.57 20.28 -11.54
C ARG A 17 -5.81 19.59 -12.69
N ARG A 18 -5.95 20.21 -13.87
CA ARG A 18 -5.35 19.83 -15.16
C ARG A 18 -3.82 19.92 -15.09
N TYR A 19 -3.12 18.90 -15.60
CA TYR A 19 -1.66 18.78 -15.55
C TYR A 19 -1.00 19.26 -16.86
N SER A 20 0.13 19.98 -16.75
CA SER A 20 1.02 20.33 -17.85
C SER A 20 2.36 19.60 -17.70
N THR A 21 2.99 19.22 -18.81
CA THR A 21 4.11 18.26 -18.92
C THR A 21 5.46 18.70 -18.33
N THR A 22 5.50 19.78 -17.55
CA THR A 22 6.70 20.29 -16.87
C THR A 22 6.64 20.17 -15.35
N ASP A 23 5.54 19.66 -14.77
CA ASP A 23 5.42 19.45 -13.33
C ASP A 23 6.10 18.15 -12.88
N VAL A 24 7.44 18.13 -12.82
CA VAL A 24 8.22 17.20 -11.96
C VAL A 24 8.11 17.63 -10.48
N ALA A 25 6.95 18.18 -10.11
CA ALA A 25 6.60 18.67 -8.78
C ALA A 25 5.36 17.96 -8.23
N ILE A 26 5.04 16.74 -8.70
CA ILE A 26 4.02 15.84 -8.11
C ILE A 26 4.50 15.25 -6.77
N GLN A 27 5.18 16.06 -5.95
CA GLN A 27 5.72 15.62 -4.66
C GLN A 27 5.30 16.55 -3.50
N HIS A 28 4.68 17.72 -3.71
CA HIS A 28 4.52 18.67 -2.59
C HIS A 28 3.16 18.63 -1.86
N HIS A 29 2.16 17.89 -2.33
CA HIS A 29 0.85 17.83 -1.62
C HIS A 29 0.48 16.44 -1.07
N ILE A 30 1.03 15.37 -1.65
CA ILE A 30 0.90 14.01 -1.10
C ILE A 30 1.98 13.77 -0.01
N CYS A 31 3.14 14.42 -0.13
CA CYS A 31 4.31 14.13 0.70
C CYS A 31 4.35 14.86 2.05
N THR A 32 3.41 15.77 2.34
CA THR A 32 3.37 16.46 3.65
C THR A 32 2.59 15.69 4.73
N SER A 33 1.77 14.71 4.35
CA SER A 33 1.03 13.85 5.29
C SER A 33 1.63 12.45 5.45
N ALA A 34 2.43 11.98 4.48
CA ALA A 34 3.12 10.70 4.54
C ALA A 34 4.53 10.85 5.14
N THR A 35 4.76 10.27 6.31
CA THR A 35 6.10 10.20 6.91
C THR A 35 7.04 9.32 6.09
N SER A 36 8.35 9.52 6.23
CA SER A 36 9.37 8.66 5.59
C SER A 36 9.14 7.17 5.90
N LYS A 37 8.64 6.85 7.10
CA LYS A 37 8.27 5.49 7.51
C LYS A 37 7.19 4.86 6.63
N PHE A 38 6.16 5.62 6.23
CA PHE A 38 5.12 5.13 5.32
C PHE A 38 5.72 4.78 3.95
N ILE A 39 6.51 5.70 3.38
CA ILE A 39 7.15 5.50 2.07
C ILE A 39 8.08 4.29 2.11
N THR A 40 8.87 4.15 3.18
CA THR A 40 9.74 2.98 3.40
C THR A 40 8.93 1.69 3.47
N ALA A 41 7.84 1.65 4.24
CA ALA A 41 7.04 0.44 4.40
C ALA A 41 6.42 -0.02 3.07
N PHE A 42 5.81 0.90 2.31
CA PHE A 42 5.27 0.58 0.99
C PHE A 42 6.36 0.10 0.02
N SER A 43 7.49 0.82 -0.02
CA SER A 43 8.60 0.50 -0.93
C SER A 43 9.20 -0.87 -0.62
N ASN A 44 9.33 -1.22 0.66
CA ASN A 44 9.83 -2.53 1.07
C ASN A 44 8.88 -3.67 0.64
N SER A 45 7.57 -3.54 0.85
CA SER A 45 6.61 -4.58 0.42
C SER A 45 6.59 -4.74 -1.10
N PHE A 46 6.73 -3.65 -1.85
CA PHE A 46 6.85 -3.73 -3.32
C PHE A 46 8.16 -4.40 -3.75
N LEU A 47 9.28 -4.06 -3.12
CA LEU A 47 10.56 -4.71 -3.39
C LEU A 47 10.51 -6.21 -3.06
N ALA A 48 9.89 -6.58 -1.93
CA ALA A 48 9.69 -7.96 -1.52
C ALA A 48 8.92 -8.78 -2.59
N MET A 49 7.84 -8.21 -3.14
CA MET A 49 7.16 -8.82 -4.29
C MET A 49 8.10 -9.05 -5.47
N ALA A 50 8.92 -8.05 -5.82
CA ALA A 50 9.78 -8.12 -6.99
C ALA A 50 10.89 -9.20 -6.85
N ILE A 51 11.40 -9.41 -5.64
CA ILE A 51 12.57 -10.30 -5.43
C ILE A 51 12.20 -11.70 -4.93
N SER A 52 11.08 -11.88 -4.24
CA SER A 52 10.69 -13.19 -3.69
C SER A 52 9.29 -13.65 -4.03
N LEU A 53 8.51 -12.82 -4.73
CA LEU A 53 7.08 -13.06 -4.99
C LEU A 53 6.28 -13.24 -3.68
N ASN A 54 6.79 -12.72 -2.56
CA ASN A 54 6.13 -12.71 -1.27
C ASN A 54 6.30 -11.34 -0.61
N PRO A 55 5.25 -10.54 -0.49
CA PRO A 55 5.35 -9.21 0.08
C PRO A 55 5.47 -9.21 1.62
N SER A 56 5.27 -10.36 2.26
CA SER A 56 5.46 -10.51 3.71
C SER A 56 6.94 -10.68 4.08
N ASP A 57 7.82 -10.89 3.10
CA ASP A 57 9.25 -11.06 3.35
C ASP A 57 9.87 -9.73 3.82
N LYS A 58 10.60 -9.80 4.93
CA LYS A 58 11.24 -8.63 5.53
C LYS A 58 12.74 -8.66 5.26
N TYR A 59 13.22 -7.66 4.53
CA TYR A 59 14.65 -7.45 4.24
C TYR A 59 15.27 -6.40 5.16
N ASN A 60 14.43 -5.62 5.83
CA ASN A 60 14.83 -4.62 6.81
C ASN A 60 14.13 -4.94 8.13
N ALA A 61 14.90 -5.06 9.22
CA ALA A 61 14.35 -5.29 10.56
C ALA A 61 13.45 -4.15 11.06
N SER A 62 13.58 -2.96 10.45
CA SER A 62 12.75 -1.77 10.74
C SER A 62 11.44 -1.73 9.95
N ASP A 63 11.12 -2.79 9.20
CA ASP A 63 9.88 -2.85 8.43
C ASP A 63 8.65 -3.02 9.34
N VAL A 64 7.80 -1.99 9.33
CA VAL A 64 6.58 -1.86 10.14
C VAL A 64 5.38 -2.62 9.56
N THR A 65 5.49 -3.19 8.36
CA THR A 65 4.40 -3.99 7.79
C THR A 65 4.12 -5.25 8.63
N PRO A 66 2.86 -5.70 8.75
CA PRO A 66 2.54 -6.96 9.40
C PRO A 66 3.30 -8.14 8.80
N ALA A 67 3.79 -9.04 9.66
CA ALA A 67 4.51 -10.24 9.22
C ALA A 67 3.61 -11.28 8.53
N HIS A 68 2.29 -11.20 8.73
CA HIS A 68 1.33 -12.15 8.19
C HIS A 68 0.38 -11.46 7.20
N TRP A 69 0.78 -11.43 5.93
CA TRP A 69 -0.10 -11.06 4.83
C TRP A 69 -0.37 -12.29 3.95
N ASN A 70 -1.54 -12.90 4.19
CA ASN A 70 -2.00 -14.05 3.41
C ASN A 70 -2.14 -13.68 1.93
N ALA A 71 -1.90 -14.66 1.05
CA ALA A 71 -2.16 -14.49 -0.37
C ALA A 71 -3.64 -14.16 -0.61
N TRP A 72 -3.95 -13.40 -1.66
CA TRP A 72 -5.33 -13.03 -2.01
C TRP A 72 -6.27 -14.24 -2.11
N THR A 73 -5.77 -15.32 -2.71
CA THR A 73 -6.53 -16.57 -2.87
C THR A 73 -6.86 -17.27 -1.54
N SER A 74 -6.24 -16.84 -0.44
CA SER A 74 -6.43 -17.37 0.90
C SER A 74 -7.19 -16.36 1.78
N GLY A 75 -8.47 -16.16 1.46
CA GLY A 75 -9.37 -15.34 2.28
C GLY A 75 -9.41 -13.85 1.90
N TYR A 76 -9.06 -13.51 0.65
CA TYR A 76 -9.18 -12.17 0.07
C TYR A 76 -8.52 -11.09 0.93
N THR A 77 -7.33 -11.43 1.43
CA THR A 77 -6.58 -10.55 2.33
C THR A 77 -5.77 -9.53 1.54
N GLU A 78 -5.97 -8.27 1.88
CA GLU A 78 -5.26 -7.11 1.34
C GLU A 78 -4.40 -6.49 2.44
N MET A 79 -3.36 -5.78 2.03
CA MET A 79 -2.68 -4.86 2.92
C MET A 79 -3.12 -3.43 2.62
N LEU A 80 -3.62 -2.75 3.65
CA LEU A 80 -3.93 -1.33 3.60
C LEU A 80 -2.72 -0.54 4.07
N PHE A 81 -2.24 0.37 3.22
CA PHE A 81 -1.28 1.39 3.61
C PHE A 81 -2.03 2.70 3.87
N ASN A 82 -2.06 3.13 5.13
CA ASN A 82 -2.67 4.38 5.55
C ASN A 82 -1.73 5.20 6.45
N VAL A 83 -2.12 6.43 6.75
CA VAL A 83 -1.45 7.33 7.69
C VAL A 83 -2.44 7.76 8.78
N THR A 84 -1.94 7.91 10.00
CA THR A 84 -2.70 8.51 11.11
C THR A 84 -2.82 10.03 10.91
N SER A 85 -3.69 10.68 11.69
CA SER A 85 -3.78 12.15 11.70
C SER A 85 -2.48 12.85 12.12
N SER A 86 -1.57 12.14 12.79
CA SER A 86 -0.22 12.61 13.13
C SER A 86 0.85 12.23 12.10
N GLY A 87 0.46 11.67 10.94
CA GLY A 87 1.35 11.28 9.84
C GLY A 87 2.12 9.97 10.04
N GLU A 88 1.98 9.31 11.19
CA GLU A 88 2.59 8.01 11.45
C GLU A 88 1.90 6.92 10.61
N PRO A 89 2.65 5.90 10.12
CA PRO A 89 2.08 4.83 9.32
C PRO A 89 1.05 4.03 10.12
N ASN A 90 -0.12 3.81 9.53
CA ASN A 90 -1.16 2.93 10.03
C ASN A 90 -1.37 1.83 8.99
N ILE A 91 -0.62 0.74 9.13
CA ILE A 91 -0.55 -0.33 8.12
C ILE A 91 -1.07 -1.61 8.74
N TYR A 92 -2.06 -2.21 8.11
CA TYR A 92 -2.68 -3.44 8.60
C TYR A 92 -3.27 -4.26 7.46
N THR A 93 -3.48 -5.55 7.72
CA THR A 93 -4.16 -6.44 6.81
C THR A 93 -5.67 -6.41 7.06
N TYR A 94 -6.45 -6.51 5.99
CA TYR A 94 -7.90 -6.63 6.08
C TYR A 94 -8.43 -7.60 5.01
N THR A 95 -9.62 -8.14 5.25
CA THR A 95 -10.31 -8.98 4.26
C THR A 95 -11.27 -8.14 3.45
N THR A 96 -11.18 -8.21 2.12
CA THR A 96 -12.14 -7.57 1.24
C THR A 96 -13.53 -8.15 1.47
N ALA A 97 -14.52 -7.27 1.64
CA ALA A 97 -15.91 -7.69 1.77
C ALA A 97 -16.39 -8.37 0.48
N ALA A 98 -17.13 -9.48 0.62
CA ALA A 98 -17.60 -10.28 -0.51
C ALA A 98 -18.40 -9.46 -1.56
N ALA A 99 -19.15 -8.45 -1.11
CA ALA A 99 -19.90 -7.55 -2.00
C ALA A 99 -19.00 -6.77 -2.99
N LEU A 100 -17.73 -6.52 -2.63
CA LEU A 100 -16.77 -5.81 -3.49
C LEU A 100 -16.07 -6.76 -4.49
N LEU A 101 -16.08 -8.06 -4.24
CA LEU A 101 -15.50 -9.08 -5.14
C LEU A 101 -16.33 -9.24 -6.42
N ASN A 102 -17.60 -8.84 -6.40
CA ASN A 102 -18.51 -8.96 -7.53
C ASN A 102 -18.26 -7.92 -8.65
N ARG A 103 -17.21 -7.11 -8.55
CA ARG A 103 -16.85 -6.09 -9.54
C ARG A 103 -16.13 -6.65 -10.77
N CYS A 104 -15.68 -7.90 -10.72
CA CYS A 104 -14.94 -8.56 -11.79
C CYS A 104 -15.73 -9.70 -12.48
N ALA A 105 -17.07 -9.71 -12.34
CA ALA A 105 -17.96 -10.67 -12.99
C ALA A 105 -18.27 -10.28 -14.44
#